data_AF-K6ZHR7-F1
#
_entry.id   AF-K6ZHR7-F1
#
_cell.length_a   1.000
_cell.length_b   1.000
_cell.length_c   1.000
_cell.angle_alpha   90.00
_cell.angle_beta   90.00
_cell.angle_gamma   90.00
#
_symmetry.space_group_name_H-M   'P 1'
#
loop_
_entity.id
_entity.type
_entity.pdbx_description
1 polymer ?
#
loop_
_entity_poly.entity_id
_entity_poly.type
_entity_poly.pdbx_seq_one_letter_code
_entity_poly.pdbx_strand_id
1 'polypeptide(L)' 'MSKKSLPLTLYQTLEKHAQESDISDDEELKDILDKLASLNKKVEAFKQRAREMRVEKAPNVFLLKSRNPNNTL' A
#
# COMPACT_ATOMS: atom_id res chain seq x y z
N MET A 1 9.43 5.53 0.10
CA MET A 1 8.08 5.96 -0.32
C MET A 1 7.26 4.74 -0.72
N SER A 2 6.21 4.40 0.02
CA SER A 2 5.29 3.34 -0.42
C SER A 2 4.61 3.82 -1.71
N LYS A 3 4.81 3.10 -2.82
CA LYS A 3 4.12 3.43 -4.07
C LYS A 3 2.62 3.22 -3.85
N LYS A 4 1.81 4.25 -4.14
CA LYS A 4 0.34 4.16 -4.10
C LYS A 4 -0.10 2.96 -4.94
N SER A 5 -1.14 2.25 -4.50
CA SER A 5 -1.75 1.20 -5.30
C SER A 5 -2.38 1.83 -6.55
N LEU A 6 -2.42 1.09 -7.66
CA LEU A 6 -3.11 1.56 -8.87
C LEU A 6 -4.59 1.92 -8.58
N PRO A 7 -5.36 1.12 -7.81
CA PRO A 7 -6.73 1.49 -7.44
C PRO A 7 -6.83 2.82 -6.69
N LEU A 8 -5.91 3.10 -5.76
CA LEU A 8 -5.89 4.37 -5.02
C LEU A 8 -5.55 5.55 -5.95
N THR A 9 -4.60 5.37 -6.86
CA THR A 9 -4.26 6.40 -7.84
C THR A 9 -5.45 6.71 -8.75
N LEU A 10 -6.15 5.69 -9.26
CA LEU A 10 -7.33 5.88 -10.11
C LEU A 10 -8.47 6.56 -9.36
N TYR A 11 -8.75 6.15 -8.13
CA TYR A 11 -9.75 6.79 -7.27
C TYR A 11 -9.49 8.30 -7.15
N GLN A 12 -8.27 8.68 -6.78
CA GLN A 12 -7.89 10.07 -6.56
C GLN A 12 -7.97 10.91 -7.84
N THR A 13 -7.58 10.33 -8.98
CA THR A 13 -7.66 11.02 -10.28
C THR A 13 -9.11 11.24 -10.70
N LEU A 14 -9.98 10.23 -10.54
CA LEU A 14 -11.39 10.33 -10.91
C LEU A 14 -12.16 11.27 -9.99
N GLU A 15 -11.95 11.17 -8.67
CA GLU A 15 -12.56 12.07 -7.68
C GLU A 15 -12.19 13.53 -7.96
N LYS A 16 -10.90 13.78 -8.24
CA LYS A 16 -10.44 15.12 -8.62
C LYS A 16 -11.09 15.59 -9.92
N HIS A 17 -11.13 14.75 -10.96
CA HIS A 17 -11.72 15.12 -12.25
C HIS A 17 -13.21 15.44 -12.13
N ALA A 18 -13.94 14.70 -11.29
CA ALA A 18 -15.35 14.93 -11.02
C ALA A 18 -15.62 16.25 -10.32
N GLN A 19 -14.78 16.60 -9.34
CA GLN A 19 -14.82 17.90 -8.67
C GLN A 19 -14.53 19.05 -9.64
N GLU A 20 -13.57 18.88 -10.55
CA GLU A 20 -13.21 19.89 -11.55
C GLU A 20 -14.27 20.07 -12.64
N SER A 21 -15.07 19.03 -12.89
CA SER A 21 -16.07 19.00 -13.97
C SER A 21 -17.51 19.22 -13.49
N ASP A 22 -17.72 19.46 -12.18
CA ASP A 22 -19.03 19.65 -11.52
C ASP A 22 -20.03 18.50 -11.75
N ILE A 23 -19.51 17.28 -11.97
CA ILE A 23 -20.30 16.05 -12.21
C ILE A 23 -20.45 15.19 -10.96
N SER A 24 -20.57 15.83 -9.80
CA SER A 24 -20.50 15.13 -8.50
C SER A 24 -21.64 14.14 -8.22
N ASP A 25 -22.78 14.26 -8.92
CA ASP A 25 -23.97 13.41 -8.76
C ASP A 25 -24.06 12.26 -9.80
N ASP A 26 -22.96 11.91 -10.46
CA ASP A 26 -22.92 10.77 -11.38
C ASP A 26 -22.91 9.42 -10.63
N GLU A 27 -24.01 8.68 -10.71
CA GLU A 27 -24.18 7.37 -10.05
C GLU A 27 -23.25 6.28 -10.62
N GLU A 28 -22.89 6.33 -11.92
CA GLU A 28 -21.93 5.38 -12.50
C GLU A 28 -20.53 5.66 -11.94
N LEU A 29 -20.14 6.93 -11.86
CA LEU A 29 -18.89 7.33 -11.25
C LEU A 29 -18.81 6.88 -9.78
N LYS A 30 -19.89 7.05 -9.02
CA LYS A 30 -19.96 6.62 -7.62
C LYS A 30 -19.76 5.12 -7.47
N ASP A 31 -20.41 4.30 -8.29
CA ASP A 31 -20.20 2.85 -8.32
C ASP A 31 -18.74 2.48 -8.69
N ILE A 32 -18.12 3.20 -9.63
CA ILE A 32 -16.70 3.02 -9.97
C ILE A 32 -15.80 3.35 -8.76
N LEU A 33 -16.05 4.47 -8.07
CA LEU A 33 -15.28 4.87 -6.88
C LEU A 33 -15.41 3.83 -5.75
N ASP A 34 -16.60 3.29 -5.51
CA ASP A 34 -16.84 2.23 -4.53
C ASP A 34 -16.09 0.94 -4.89
N LYS A 35 -16.12 0.54 -6.17
CA LYS A 35 -15.35 -0.61 -6.68
C LYS A 35 -13.84 -0.41 -6.50
N LEU A 36 -13.32 0.79 -6.78
CA LEU A 36 -11.92 1.12 -6.60
C LEU A 36 -11.50 1.11 -5.13
N ALA A 37 -12.34 1.63 -4.23
CA ALA A 37 -12.11 1.60 -2.80
C ALA A 37 -12.08 0.16 -2.25
N SER A 38 -13.04 -0.68 -2.68
CA SER A 38 -13.10 -2.10 -2.33
C SER A 38 -11.87 -2.86 -2.84
N LEU A 39 -11.45 -2.61 -4.08
CA LEU A 39 -10.26 -3.22 -4.67
C LEU A 39 -8.99 -2.78 -3.94
N ASN A 40 -8.88 -1.50 -3.56
CA ASN A 40 -7.75 -0.99 -2.79
C ASN A 40 -7.61 -1.72 -1.44
N LYS A 41 -8.72 -1.91 -0.71
CA LYS A 41 -8.72 -2.65 0.56
C LYS A 41 -8.16 -4.07 0.39
N LYS A 42 -8.58 -4.78 -0.66
CA LYS A 42 -8.07 -6.13 -0.97
C LYS A 42 -6.58 -6.10 -1.29
N VAL A 43 -6.12 -5.15 -2.12
CA VAL A 43 -4.70 -5.00 -2.47
C VAL A 43 -3.84 -4.75 -1.24
N GLU A 44 -4.26 -3.86 -0.34
CA GLU A 44 -3.51 -3.57 0.88
C GLU A 44 -3.48 -4.78 1.83
N ALA A 45 -4.57 -5.54 1.95
CA ALA A 45 -4.59 -6.80 2.69
C ALA A 45 -3.60 -7.83 2.11
N PHE A 46 -3.55 -7.99 0.79
CA PHE A 46 -2.58 -8.87 0.14
C PHE A 46 -1.13 -8.41 0.33
N LYS A 47 -0.86 -7.11 0.21
CA LYS A 47 0.47 -6.55 0.48
C LYS A 47 0.89 -6.77 1.93
N GLN A 48 -0.05 -6.61 2.87
CA GLN A 48 0.20 -6.82 4.29
C GLN A 48 0.55 -8.29 4.58
N ARG A 49 -0.25 -9.22 4.07
CA ARG A 49 0.05 -10.66 4.16
C ARG A 49 1.40 -11.02 3.54
N ALA A 50 1.73 -10.45 2.38
CA ALA A 50 3.02 -10.67 1.74
C ALA A 50 4.20 -10.13 2.56
N ARG A 51 4.01 -9.01 3.29
CA ARG A 51 5.01 -8.47 4.23
C ARG A 51 5.19 -9.41 5.42
N GLU A 52 4.10 -9.87 6.02
CA GLU A 52 4.12 -10.82 7.15
C GLU A 52 4.84 -12.12 6.78
N MET A 53 4.54 -12.71 5.63
CA MET A 53 5.22 -13.93 5.15
C MET A 53 6.73 -13.71 4.91
N ARG A 54 7.16 -12.50 4.55
CA ARG A 54 8.59 -12.18 4.41
C ARG A 54 9.27 -12.04 5.76
N VAL A 55 8.58 -11.49 6.76
CA VAL A 55 9.07 -11.39 8.14
C VAL A 55 9.15 -12.78 8.77
N GLU A 56 8.12 -13.61 8.59
CA GLU A 56 8.05 -14.99 9.09
C GLU A 56 9.07 -15.93 8.42
N LYS A 57 9.50 -15.64 7.19
CA LYS A 57 10.61 -16.35 6.51
C LYS A 57 11.99 -15.78 6.84
N ALA A 58 12.07 -14.62 7.51
CA ALA A 58 13.30 -13.99 7.96
C ALA A 58 13.68 -14.15 9.47
N PRO A 59 13.16 -15.11 10.27
CA PRO A 59 13.52 -15.22 11.69
C PRO A 59 14.96 -15.72 11.89
N ASN A 60 15.64 -16.18 10.84
CA ASN A 60 17.02 -16.66 10.88
C ASN A 60 18.04 -15.74 10.19
N VAL A 61 17.68 -14.51 9.85
CA VAL A 61 18.70 -13.51 9.48
C VAL A 61 19.18 -12.85 10.76
N PHE A 62 20.16 -13.50 11.39
CA PHE A 62 20.96 -12.98 12.48
C PHE A 62 21.29 -11.50 12.24
N LEU A 63 21.01 -10.66 13.24
CA LEU A 63 21.63 -9.34 13.38
C LEU A 63 23.15 -9.53 13.53
N LEU A 64 23.86 -9.75 12.41
CA LEU A 64 25.31 -9.69 12.31
C LEU A 64 25.78 -8.22 12.39
N LYS A 65 25.38 -7.52 13.44
CA LYS A 65 25.85 -6.17 13.73
C LYS A 65 26.09 -5.94 15.21
N SER A 66 26.88 -6.83 15.82
CA SER A 66 27.62 -6.48 17.04
C SER A 66 28.94 -7.26 17.14
N ARG A 67 29.82 -7.14 16.14
CA ARG A 67 31.24 -7.44 16.37
C ARG A 67 31.86 -6.17 16.94
N ASN A 68 31.89 -6.07 18.27
CA ASN A 68 32.63 -5.04 18.99
C ASN A 68 34.13 -5.31 18.79
N PRO A 69 34.91 -4.46 18.10
CA PRO A 69 36.32 -4.69 17.90
C PRO A 69 37.09 -3.91 18.96
N ASN A 70 37.12 -4.38 20.22
CA ASN A 70 38.03 -3.86 21.23
C ASN A 70 38.23 -4.90 22.33
N ASN A 71 39.11 -5.88 22.06
CA ASN A 71 39.81 -6.58 23.13
C ASN A 71 41.17 -7.03 22.60
N THR A 72 42.17 -6.18 22.80
CA THR A 72 43.59 -6.57 22.82
C THR A 72 44.20 -5.88 24.02
N LEU A 73 44.58 -6.72 24.99
CA LEU A 73 45.49 -6.43 26.09
C LEU A 73 46.87 -6.04 25.57
#